data_AF-S7J8N2-F1
#
_entry.id   AF-S7J8N2-F1
#
_cell.length_a   1.000
_cell.length_b   1.000
_cell.length_c   1.000
_cell.angle_alpha   90.00
_cell.angle_beta   90.00
_cell.angle_gamma   90.00
#
_symmetry.space_group_name_H-M   'P 1'
#
loop_
_entity.id
_entity.type
_entity.pdbx_description
1 polymer ?
#
loop_
_entity_poly.entity_id
_entity_poly.type
_entity_poly.pdbx_seq_one_letter_code
_entity_poly.pdbx_strand_id
1 'polypeptide(L)'
;MRFEMLVRKKICYPKLKAFFAEHGIRQDIAAKTIGTSRPKFNQKLNLNKLDFTLAEVRTLCENYDLDLKEYFIDGAKFGGDDQ
;
A
#
# COMPACT_ATOMS: atom_id res chain seq x y z
N MET A 1 4.58 36.06 3.77
CA MET A 1 4.91 34.75 4.37
C MET A 1 4.30 33.66 3.51
N ARG A 2 5.13 32.82 2.87
CA ARG A 2 4.67 31.70 2.06
C ARG A 2 4.55 30.50 3.00
N PHE A 3 3.32 30.05 3.28
CA PHE A 3 3.09 28.82 4.01
C PHE A 3 3.54 27.69 3.09
N GLU A 4 4.72 27.12 3.36
CA GLU A 4 5.18 25.92 2.68
C GLU A 4 4.31 24.78 3.18
N MET A 5 3.24 24.49 2.45
CA MET A 5 2.40 23.33 2.69
C MET A 5 3.30 22.11 2.46
N LEU A 6 3.65 21.42 3.54
CA LEU A 6 4.38 20.16 3.53
C LEU A 6 3.56 19.16 2.71
N VAL A 7 3.75 19.14 1.38
CA VAL A 7 3.20 18.12 0.50
C VAL A 7 3.78 16.80 1.00
N ARG A 8 2.93 16.00 1.63
CA ARG A 8 3.31 14.63 2.00
C ARG A 8 3.59 13.91 0.69
N LYS A 9 4.88 13.61 0.47
CA LYS A 9 5.34 12.87 -0.69
C LYS A 9 4.55 11.55 -0.76
N LYS A 10 3.82 11.34 -1.86
CA LYS A 10 2.83 10.27 -2.00
C LYS A 10 3.52 8.91 -1.90
N ILE A 11 3.26 8.08 -0.90
CA ILE A 11 3.87 6.74 -0.84
C ILE A 11 3.01 5.76 -1.63
N CYS A 12 3.54 5.02 -2.59
CA CYS A 12 2.84 3.91 -3.25
C CYS A 12 3.53 2.58 -2.92
N TYR A 13 2.80 1.47 -3.02
CA TYR A 13 3.33 0.11 -2.75
C TYR A 13 3.38 -0.74 -4.04
N PRO A 14 4.22 -0.39 -5.03
CA PRO A 14 4.28 -1.08 -6.31
C PRO A 14 4.74 -2.54 -6.19
N LYS A 15 5.69 -2.85 -5.29
CA LYS A 15 6.12 -4.24 -5.06
C LYS A 15 4.98 -5.10 -4.53
N LEU A 16 4.23 -4.58 -3.55
CA LEU A 16 3.08 -5.27 -2.99
C LEU A 16 1.99 -5.50 -4.04
N LYS A 17 1.76 -4.50 -4.91
CA LYS A 17 0.83 -4.62 -6.04
C LYS A 17 1.29 -5.67 -7.05
N ALA A 18 2.59 -5.73 -7.37
CA ALA A 18 3.17 -6.72 -8.26
C ALA A 18 3.02 -8.14 -7.68
N PHE A 19 3.36 -8.34 -6.41
CA PHE A 19 3.17 -9.62 -5.71
C PHE A 19 1.74 -10.16 -5.86
N PHE A 20 0.73 -9.34 -5.57
CA PHE A 20 -0.66 -9.81 -5.71
C PHE A 20 -1.02 -10.17 -7.16
N ALA A 21 -0.47 -9.47 -8.16
CA ALA A 21 -0.70 -9.79 -9.56
C ALA A 21 0.01 -11.09 -9.97
N GLU A 22 1.27 -11.27 -9.57
CA GLU A 22 2.11 -12.43 -9.88
C GLU A 22 1.56 -13.72 -9.24
N HIS A 23 1.02 -13.62 -8.03
CA HIS A 23 0.42 -14.74 -7.32
C HIS A 23 -1.08 -14.93 -7.61
N GLY A 24 -1.66 -14.15 -8.54
CA GLY A 24 -3.07 -14.27 -8.92
C GLY A 24 -4.06 -13.92 -7.80
N ILE A 25 -3.61 -13.19 -6.77
CA ILE A 25 -4.41 -12.79 -5.62
C ILE A 25 -5.26 -11.58 -6.00
N ARG A 26 -6.58 -11.78 -6.01
CA ARG A 26 -7.50 -10.69 -6.32
C ARG A 26 -7.56 -9.69 -5.17
N GLN A 27 -7.63 -8.40 -5.52
CA GLN A 27 -7.75 -7.31 -4.53
C GLN A 27 -8.98 -7.44 -3.62
N ASP A 28 -10.08 -8.06 -4.06
CA ASP A 28 -11.24 -8.30 -3.18
C ASP A 28 -10.93 -9.28 -2.06
N ILE A 29 -10.07 -10.27 -2.32
CA ILE A 29 -9.64 -11.25 -1.33
C ILE A 29 -8.68 -10.58 -0.33
N ALA A 30 -7.64 -9.90 -0.83
CA ALA A 30 -6.70 -9.18 0.01
C ALA A 30 -7.37 -8.08 0.86
N ALA A 31 -8.39 -7.41 0.33
CA ALA A 31 -9.19 -6.45 1.09
C ALA A 31 -9.96 -7.11 2.24
N LYS A 32 -10.58 -8.28 1.98
CA LYS A 32 -11.30 -9.05 3.01
C LYS A 32 -10.36 -9.53 4.12
N THR A 33 -9.14 -9.94 3.78
CA THR A 33 -8.11 -10.37 4.76
C THR A 33 -7.88 -9.32 5.84
N ILE A 34 -7.89 -8.04 5.49
CA ILE A 34 -7.67 -6.93 6.43
C ILE A 34 -8.97 -6.21 6.84
N GLY A 35 -10.14 -6.79 6.56
CA GLY A 35 -11.43 -6.23 6.96
C GLY A 35 -11.78 -4.90 6.28
N THR A 36 -11.31 -4.67 5.05
CA THR A 36 -11.59 -3.45 4.28
C THR A 36 -12.35 -3.72 2.98
N SER A 37 -12.78 -2.66 2.29
CA SER A 37 -13.41 -2.79 0.98
C SER A 37 -12.37 -2.76 -0.14
N ARG A 38 -12.62 -3.49 -1.24
CA ARG A 38 -11.77 -3.45 -2.45
C ARG A 38 -11.36 -2.02 -2.87
N PRO A 39 -12.26 -1.01 -2.97
CA PRO A 39 -11.85 0.34 -3.33
C PRO A 39 -10.97 1.02 -2.27
N LYS A 40 -11.16 0.75 -0.98
CA LYS A 40 -10.26 1.26 0.08
C LYS A 40 -8.89 0.58 0.00
N PHE A 41 -8.85 -0.72 -0.26
CA PHE A 41 -7.60 -1.45 -0.49
C PHE A 41 -6.83 -0.90 -1.69
N ASN A 42 -7.50 -0.68 -2.82
CA ASN A 42 -6.88 -0.08 -3.99
C ASN A 42 -6.40 1.36 -3.73
N GLN A 43 -7.14 2.14 -2.95
CA GLN A 43 -6.70 3.46 -2.48
C GLN A 43 -5.46 3.37 -1.61
N LYS A 44 -5.34 2.37 -0.72
CA LYS A 44 -4.13 2.13 0.09
C LYS A 44 -2.92 1.73 -0.76
N LEU A 45 -3.10 0.85 -1.74
CA LEU A 45 -2.02 0.42 -2.64
C LEU A 45 -1.43 1.57 -3.48
N ASN A 46 -2.29 2.46 -4.00
CA ASN A 46 -1.88 3.57 -4.88
C ASN A 46 -1.91 4.93 -4.16
N LEU A 47 -2.07 4.90 -2.84
CA LEU A 47 -2.25 6.00 -1.89
C LEU A 47 -3.00 7.21 -2.42
N ASN A 48 -4.29 7.02 -2.62
CA ASN A 48 -5.24 8.11 -2.71
C ASN A 48 -5.88 8.32 -1.33
N LYS A 49 -5.26 9.17 -0.50
CA LYS A 49 -5.76 9.64 0.81
C LYS A 49 -5.80 8.62 1.97
N LEU A 50 -5.35 7.38 1.80
CA LEU A 50 -5.41 6.33 2.83
C LEU A 50 -4.12 5.49 2.85
N ASP A 51 -3.52 5.29 4.03
CA ASP A 51 -2.38 4.40 4.29
C ASP A 51 -2.81 3.08 4.95
N PHE A 52 -1.96 2.05 4.89
CA PHE A 52 -2.12 0.85 5.72
C PHE A 52 -1.77 1.16 7.18
N THR A 53 -2.63 0.73 8.09
CA THR A 53 -2.33 0.71 9.53
C THR A 53 -1.37 -0.43 9.86
N LEU A 54 -0.65 -0.33 10.98
CA LEU A 54 0.27 -1.38 11.42
C LEU A 54 -0.43 -2.75 11.58
N ALA A 55 -1.68 -2.76 12.04
CA ALA A 55 -2.46 -4.00 12.16
C ALA A 55 -2.72 -4.61 10.79
N GLU A 56 -3.16 -3.82 9.80
CA GLU A 56 -3.38 -4.29 8.43
C GLU A 56 -2.09 -4.81 7.79
N VAL A 57 -0.96 -4.12 7.99
CA VAL A 57 0.36 -4.57 7.50
C VAL A 57 0.71 -5.94 8.09
N ARG A 58 0.60 -6.11 9.41
CA ARG A 58 0.88 -7.38 10.09
C ARG A 58 0.02 -8.52 9.53
N THR A 59 -1.29 -8.29 9.42
CA THR A 59 -2.22 -9.29 8.89
C THR A 59 -1.87 -9.69 7.45
N LEU A 60 -1.48 -8.73 6.59
CA LEU A 60 -1.03 -9.06 5.23
C LEU A 60 0.27 -9.86 5.23
N CYS A 61 1.25 -9.46 6.05
CA CYS A 61 2.51 -10.19 6.20
C CYS A 61 2.28 -11.64 6.65
N GLU A 62 1.43 -11.87 7.63
CA GLU A 62 1.14 -13.21 8.15
C GLU A 62 0.33 -14.08 7.18
N ASN A 63 -0.61 -13.49 6.42
CA ASN A 63 -1.48 -14.26 5.50
C ASN A 63 -0.84 -14.57 4.15
N TYR A 64 0.13 -13.77 3.72
CA TYR A 64 0.74 -13.86 2.39
C TYR A 64 2.24 -14.11 2.43
N ASP A 65 2.81 -14.36 3.62
CA ASP A 65 4.26 -14.59 3.83
C ASP A 65 5.12 -13.44 3.27
N LEU A 66 4.70 -12.19 3.55
CA LEU A 66 5.38 -11.00 3.03
C LEU A 66 6.41 -10.47 4.03
N ASP A 67 7.61 -10.17 3.55
CA ASP A 67 8.59 -9.43 4.35
C ASP A 67 8.20 -7.95 4.50
N LEU A 68 8.07 -7.50 5.76
CA LEU A 68 7.64 -6.13 6.05
C LEU A 68 8.59 -5.10 5.45
N LYS A 69 9.91 -5.35 5.55
CA LYS A 69 10.91 -4.41 5.04
C LYS A 69 10.82 -4.31 3.53
N GLU A 70 10.75 -5.43 2.82
CA GLU A 70 10.70 -5.50 1.38
C GLU A 70 9.46 -4.81 0.80
N TYR A 71 8.27 -5.06 1.36
CA TYR A 71 7.01 -4.64 0.74
C TYR A 71 6.49 -3.29 1.24
N PHE A 72 6.75 -2.92 2.49
CA PHE A 72 6.16 -1.74 3.13
C PHE A 72 7.18 -0.66 3.50
N ILE A 73 8.48 -0.95 3.54
CA ILE A 73 9.54 0.05 3.85
C ILE A 73 10.37 0.37 2.60
N ASP A 74 11.00 -0.65 2.01
CA ASP A 74 11.97 -0.52 0.91
C ASP A 74 11.26 -0.48 -0.45
N GLY A 75 10.24 -1.31 -0.61
CA GLY A 75 9.35 -1.35 -1.77
C GLY A 75 8.37 -0.18 -1.85
N ALA A 76 8.23 0.58 -0.75
CA ALA A 76 7.44 1.79 -0.72
C ALA A 76 8.15 2.88 -1.54
N LYS A 77 7.48 3.37 -2.59
CA LYS A 77 7.99 4.46 -3.42
C LYS A 77 7.33 5.75 -2.99
N PHE A 78 8.12 6.72 -2.53
CA PHE A 78 7.67 8.10 -2.46
C PHE A 78 7.52 8.62 -3.89
N GLY A 79 6.31 8.63 -4.42
CA GLY A 79 5.89 9.32 -5.62
C GLY A 79 6.48 10.73 -5.64
N GLY A 80 7.52 10.88 -6.46
CA GLY A 80 7.67 12.07 -7.25
C GLY A 80 6.69 11.96 -8.41
N ASP A 81 6.02 13.05 -8.71
CA ASP A 81 5.39 13.30 -10.01
C ASP A 81 6.31 12.77 -11.12
N ASP A 82 5.89 11.68 -11.77
CA ASP A 82 6.32 11.37 -13.12
C ASP A 82 5.33 12.07 -14.05
N GLN A 83 5.75 13.27 -14.46
CA GLN A 83 5.25 14.16 -15.52
C GLN A 83 3.81 14.70 -15.44
#